data_AF-A0A756I6L7-F1
#
_entry.id   AF-A0A756I6L7-F1
#
_cell.length_a   1.000
_cell.length_b   1.000
_cell.length_c   1.000
_cell.angle_alpha   90.00
_cell.angle_beta   90.00
_cell.angle_gamma   90.00
#
_symmetry.space_group_name_H-M   'P 1'
#
loop_
_entity.id
_entity.type
_entity.pdbx_description
1 polymer ?
#
loop_
_entity_poly.entity_id
_entity_poly.type
_entity_poly.pdbx_seq_one_letter_code
_entity_poly.pdbx_strand_id
1 'polypeptide(L)'
;DAEAFVRELAQRVPQHGDALMTIAQQLEQKGIQKGIQLGRQEGRNEGKLEGKLEVARTMLQNGIDRSTVMKMTGLSEDDLAQIRH
;
A
#
# COMPACT_ATOMS: atom_id res chain seq x y z
N ASP A 1 -8.71 12.69 -21.17
CA ASP A 1 -8.67 13.33 -19.83
C ASP A 1 -9.98 13.05 -19.11
N ALA A 2 -9.94 12.70 -17.83
CA ALA A 2 -11.14 12.40 -17.04
C ALA A 2 -12.09 13.60 -16.98
N GLU A 3 -11.54 14.81 -16.96
CA GLU A 3 -12.32 16.05 -16.93
C GLU A 3 -13.10 16.27 -18.24
N ALA A 4 -12.47 15.98 -19.39
CA ALA A 4 -13.14 16.05 -20.70
C ALA A 4 -14.27 15.01 -20.82
N PHE A 5 -14.05 13.81 -20.28
CA PHE A 5 -15.06 12.74 -20.25
C PHE A 5 -16.27 13.11 -19.39
N VAL A 6 -16.04 13.70 -18.20
CA VAL A 6 -17.12 14.18 -17.32
C VAL A 6 -17.89 15.33 -17.97
N ARG A 7 -17.21 16.25 -18.67
CA ARG A 7 -17.88 17.33 -19.43
C ARG A 7 -18.75 16.79 -20.57
N GLU A 8 -18.28 15.79 -21.31
CA GLU A 8 -19.04 15.16 -22.40
C GLU A 8 -20.28 14.41 -21.87
N LEU A 9 -20.14 13.72 -20.73
CA LEU A 9 -21.27 13.10 -20.03
C LEU A 9 -22.30 14.14 -19.59
N ALA A 10 -21.88 15.26 -18.99
CA ALA A 10 -22.78 16.31 -18.55
C ALA A 10 -23.59 16.94 -19.70
N GLN A 11 -23.01 17.04 -20.89
CA GLN A 11 -23.68 17.59 -22.08
C GLN A 11 -24.71 16.64 -22.71
N ARG A 12 -24.51 15.32 -22.61
CA ARG A 12 -25.38 14.31 -23.25
C ARG A 12 -26.49 13.77 -22.35
N VAL A 13 -26.46 14.09 -21.06
CA VAL A 13 -27.33 13.48 -20.05
C VAL A 13 -28.30 14.45 -19.33
N PRO A 14 -28.92 15.46 -19.97
CA PRO A 14 -29.89 16.33 -19.26
C PRO A 14 -31.10 15.60 -18.65
N GLN A 15 -31.38 14.34 -19.05
CA GLN A 15 -32.59 13.59 -18.65
C GLN A 15 -32.34 12.32 -17.82
N HIS A 16 -31.09 11.98 -17.44
CA HIS A 16 -30.78 10.76 -16.67
C HIS A 16 -29.96 11.00 -15.39
N GLY A 17 -30.38 11.99 -14.58
CA GLY A 17 -29.75 12.29 -13.28
C GLY A 17 -29.59 11.06 -12.37
N ASP A 18 -30.61 10.19 -12.30
CA ASP A 18 -30.58 8.98 -11.46
C ASP A 18 -29.54 7.95 -11.95
N ALA A 19 -29.37 7.82 -13.27
CA ALA A 19 -28.36 6.94 -13.84
C ALA A 19 -26.94 7.44 -13.56
N LEU A 20 -26.73 8.77 -13.67
CA LEU A 20 -25.44 9.38 -13.32
C LEU A 20 -25.13 9.26 -11.83
N MET A 21 -26.11 9.48 -10.95
CA MET A 21 -25.94 9.29 -9.51
C MET A 21 -25.55 7.85 -9.18
N THR A 22 -26.20 6.88 -9.82
CA THR A 22 -25.87 5.45 -9.68
C THR A 22 -24.44 5.17 -10.13
N ILE A 23 -24.02 5.72 -11.27
CA ILE A 23 -22.65 5.57 -11.78
C ILE A 23 -21.65 6.19 -10.81
N ALA A 24 -21.92 7.38 -10.28
CA ALA A 24 -21.06 8.05 -9.31
C ALA A 24 -20.91 7.20 -8.03
N GLN A 25 -21.99 6.67 -7.48
CA GLN A 25 -21.97 5.79 -6.31
C GLN A 25 -21.16 4.51 -6.57
N GLN A 26 -21.32 3.89 -7.75
CA GLN A 26 -20.55 2.70 -8.12
C GLN A 26 -19.06 3.02 -8.27
N LEU A 27 -18.70 4.18 -8.83
CA LEU A 27 -17.32 4.61 -8.98
C LEU A 27 -16.69 4.89 -7.60
N GLU A 28 -17.41 5.57 -6.71
CA GLU A 28 -16.98 5.80 -5.33
C GLU A 28 -16.75 4.49 -4.59
N GLN A 29 -17.72 3.56 -4.64
CA GLN A 29 -17.59 2.25 -3.99
C GLN A 29 -16.40 1.44 -4.52
N LYS A 30 -16.20 1.44 -5.85
CA LYS A 30 -15.02 0.81 -6.47
C LYS A 30 -13.73 1.47 -6.03
N GLY A 31 -13.71 2.81 -5.92
CA GLY A 31 -12.57 3.58 -5.41
C GLY A 31 -12.21 3.19 -3.99
N ILE A 32 -13.19 3.16 -3.09
CA ILE A 32 -13.02 2.75 -1.68
C ILE A 32 -12.50 1.32 -1.58
N GLN A 33 -13.11 0.37 -2.32
CA GLN A 33 -12.68 -1.02 -2.31
C GLN A 33 -11.23 -1.19 -2.79
N LYS A 34 -10.85 -0.51 -3.86
CA LYS A 34 -9.46 -0.51 -4.36
C LYS A 34 -8.51 0.11 -3.33
N GLY A 35 -8.89 1.24 -2.73
CA GLY A 35 -8.08 1.90 -1.70
C GLY A 35 -7.84 0.99 -0.49
N ILE A 36 -8.88 0.32 0.01
CA ILE A 36 -8.74 -0.64 1.12
C ILE A 36 -7.84 -1.81 0.73
N GLN A 37 -7.99 -2.35 -0.48
CA GLN A 37 -7.17 -3.48 -0.93
C GLN A 37 -5.69 -3.09 -1.04
N LEU A 38 -5.39 -1.94 -1.65
CA LEU A 38 -4.03 -1.42 -1.77
C LEU A 38 -3.43 -1.15 -0.39
N GLY A 39 -4.14 -0.41 0.47
CA GLY A 39 -3.66 -0.10 1.81
C GLY A 39 -3.43 -1.33 2.68
N ARG A 40 -4.27 -2.38 2.56
CA ARG A 40 -4.04 -3.66 3.25
C ARG A 40 -2.80 -4.39 2.72
N GLN A 41 -2.54 -4.31 1.43
CA GLN A 41 -1.38 -4.95 0.82
C GLN A 41 -0.08 -4.23 1.21
N GLU A 42 -0.08 -2.90 1.14
CA GLU A 42 1.05 -2.05 1.57
C GLU A 42 1.32 -2.24 3.06
N GLY A 43 0.30 -2.08 3.92
CA GLY A 43 0.48 -2.23 5.37
C GLY A 43 0.93 -3.63 5.80
N ARG A 44 0.54 -4.70 5.07
CA ARG A 44 1.08 -6.05 5.33
C ARG A 44 2.55 -6.17 4.96
N ASN A 45 2.97 -5.56 3.85
CA ASN A 45 4.35 -5.60 3.39
C ASN A 45 5.24 -4.78 4.32
N GLU A 46 4.81 -3.57 4.68
CA GLU A 46 5.49 -2.69 5.64
C GLU A 46 5.60 -3.36 7.00
N GLY A 47 4.49 -3.85 7.58
CA GLY A 47 4.52 -4.52 8.88
C GLY A 47 5.39 -5.79 8.91
N LYS A 48 5.46 -6.53 7.79
CA LYS A 48 6.36 -7.70 7.67
C LYS A 48 7.83 -7.26 7.65
N LEU A 49 8.15 -6.16 6.97
CA LEU A 49 9.52 -5.62 6.94
C LEU A 49 9.91 -5.06 8.31
N GLU A 50 9.05 -4.26 8.94
CA GLU A 50 9.25 -3.70 10.28
C GLU A 50 9.49 -4.80 11.31
N GLY A 51 8.65 -5.85 11.33
CA GLY A 51 8.82 -6.97 12.25
C GLY A 51 10.14 -7.73 12.03
N LYS A 52 10.60 -7.86 10.78
CA LYS A 52 11.92 -8.44 10.50
C LYS A 52 13.05 -7.55 11.02
N LEU A 53 12.97 -6.25 10.83
CA LEU A 53 13.97 -5.28 11.31
C LEU A 53 14.04 -5.25 12.83
N GLU A 54 12.90 -5.33 13.53
CA GLU A 54 12.84 -5.40 14.99
C GLU A 54 13.55 -6.65 15.53
N VAL A 55 13.26 -7.82 14.94
CA VAL A 55 13.92 -9.08 15.29
C VAL A 55 15.43 -8.98 14.98
N ALA A 56 15.81 -8.48 13.82
CA ALA A 56 17.20 -8.30 13.43
C ALA A 56 17.96 -7.38 14.40
N ARG A 57 17.36 -6.26 14.82
CA ARG A 57 17.93 -5.35 15.81
C ARG A 57 18.21 -6.07 17.12
N THR A 58 17.25 -6.85 17.59
CA THR A 58 17.38 -7.64 18.83
C THR A 58 18.50 -8.68 18.68
N MET A 59 18.57 -9.39 17.56
CA MET A 59 19.63 -10.37 17.28
C MET A 59 21.03 -9.73 17.33
N LEU A 60 21.20 -8.58 16.66
CA LEU A 60 22.47 -7.84 16.64
C LEU A 60 22.85 -7.33 18.04
N GLN A 61 21.90 -6.83 18.82
CA GLN A 61 22.14 -6.41 20.21
C GLN A 61 22.56 -7.57 21.12
N ASN A 62 22.11 -8.79 20.82
CA ASN A 62 22.52 -10.01 21.51
C ASN A 62 23.83 -10.61 20.95
N GLY A 63 24.53 -9.89 20.07
CA GLY A 63 25.85 -10.29 19.55
C GLY A 63 25.81 -11.32 18.43
N ILE A 64 24.64 -11.58 17.82
CA ILE A 64 24.54 -12.42 16.62
C ILE A 64 25.16 -11.67 15.45
N ASP A 65 26.02 -12.32 14.67
CA ASP A 65 26.71 -11.68 13.55
C ASP A 65 25.76 -11.33 12.39
N ARG A 66 26.09 -10.26 11.65
CA ARG A 66 25.26 -9.78 10.53
C ARG A 66 24.96 -10.85 9.49
N SER A 67 25.93 -11.70 9.15
CA SER A 67 25.74 -12.73 8.13
C SER A 67 24.68 -13.76 8.54
N THR A 68 24.65 -14.14 9.82
CA THR A 68 23.63 -15.02 10.39
C THR A 68 22.28 -14.32 10.45
N VAL A 69 22.22 -13.05 10.87
CA VAL A 69 20.98 -12.27 10.90
C VAL A 69 20.36 -12.17 9.50
N MET A 70 21.14 -11.87 8.46
CA MET A 70 20.66 -11.83 7.08
C MET A 70 20.07 -13.17 6.64
N LYS A 71 20.76 -14.29 6.93
CA LYS A 71 20.27 -15.63 6.59
C LYS A 71 18.96 -15.99 7.31
N MET A 72 18.80 -15.60 8.57
CA MET A 72 17.61 -15.94 9.36
C MET A 72 16.40 -15.06 9.05
N THR A 73 16.61 -13.77 8.80
CA THR A 73 15.54 -12.79 8.58
C THR A 73 15.21 -12.59 7.10
N GLY A 74 16.12 -12.99 6.20
CA GLY A 74 16.05 -12.72 4.77
C GLY A 74 16.16 -11.23 4.44
N LEU A 75 16.79 -10.45 5.31
CA LEU A 75 17.11 -9.04 5.08
C LEU A 75 18.43 -8.93 4.31
N SER A 76 18.53 -7.90 3.48
CA SER A 76 19.75 -7.52 2.76
C SER A 76 20.71 -6.74 3.67
N GLU A 77 21.96 -6.55 3.21
CA GLU A 77 22.92 -5.71 3.93
C GLU A 77 22.41 -4.25 3.99
N ASP A 78 21.76 -3.76 2.93
CA ASP A 78 21.18 -2.42 2.89
C ASP A 78 20.04 -2.26 3.90
N ASP A 79 19.21 -3.29 4.10
CA ASP A 79 18.18 -3.29 5.14
C ASP A 79 18.80 -3.21 6.53
N LEU A 80 19.87 -3.99 6.78
CA LEU A 80 20.58 -3.99 8.06
C LEU A 80 21.37 -2.69 8.30
N ALA A 81 21.82 -2.00 7.25
CA ALA A 81 22.50 -0.71 7.35
C ALA A 81 21.59 0.39 7.94
N GLN A 82 20.27 0.24 7.81
CA GLN A 82 19.28 1.13 8.42
C GLN A 82 19.16 0.92 9.93
N ILE A 83 19.54 -0.26 10.44
CA ILE A 83 19.59 -0.55 11.86
C ILE A 83 20.86 0.10 12.44
N ARG A 84 20.77 1.39 12.74
CA ARG A 84 21.83 2.11 13.45
C ARG A 84 21.84 1.75 14.93
N HIS A 85 23.05 1.57 15.44
CA HIS A 85 23.37 1.28 16.84
C HIS A 85 22.99 2.44 17.77
#